data_AF-A0AA39KU12-F1
#
_entry.id   AF-A0AA39KU12-F1
#
_cell.length_a   1.000
_cell.length_b   1.000
_cell.length_c   1.000
_cell.angle_alpha   90.00
_cell.angle_beta   90.00
_cell.angle_gamma   90.00
#
_symmetry.space_group_name_H-M   'P 1'
#
loop_
_entity.id
_entity.type
_entity.pdbx_description
1 polymer ?
#
loop_
_entity_poly.entity_id
_entity_poly.type
_entity_poly.pdbx_seq_one_letter_code
_entity_poly.pdbx_strand_id
1 'polypeptide(L)'
;MQKHIFKRLLNADLTNTNVAIPILEIHEQSEVLDNTLTDETLPLTDDSNQSFDAVPKYIERDEKKIELMNRLALVRKKIQSYERVSDAETLPPRYFELINDDNYQHQHNSMNTPSDFKSFRHAHENYKKIEKQLQDLRIAENQIIHTTKRVLKEIDCTYDRLAKQVIREINHKRDLMRLEAVVFHNESIAPLKACRKELRTLQFNEEKTMFHLEDFSKDSTKQDVSNRDIEKILNANCNIEGLPAVPLTEELPYLAFKPPTNSSFIDFLNKVDDFGSILYSAPIEIINIEEKPASFFVKWAITNPEFDGEEQIYVLQKAKGEVIDPTSDNFETVYKGPETCAFVRDILVDESITLRVGIQSLESAWSQPRIVKTQIPNYRWSNNNKNYIIENQTARKISDNTSTLFSHEPQIDSNQIIEFKFLEASESENNDEGIALVVDPKGDDDNLRRDGALMISSNGKIFMDGDEKLMQLPQIKLGTKIIFTIMRKRDEYLRINIECDDKAVTYDWSVETPLYFAARFSGNNKWHLMVK
;
A
#
# COMPACT_ATOMS: atom_id res chain seq x y z
N MET A 1 27.93 -13.91 46.58
CA MET A 1 28.17 -13.21 47.86
C MET A 1 28.35 -11.68 47.69
N GLN A 2 28.26 -11.12 46.48
CA GLN A 2 28.38 -9.67 46.20
C GLN A 2 27.05 -8.89 46.17
N LYS A 3 25.88 -9.56 46.27
CA LYS A 3 24.55 -8.91 46.23
C LYS A 3 24.06 -8.35 47.57
N HIS A 4 24.71 -8.67 48.69
CA HIS A 4 24.17 -8.36 50.02
C HIS A 4 24.69 -7.06 50.67
N ILE A 5 25.82 -6.52 50.21
CA ILE A 5 26.43 -5.31 50.78
C ILE A 5 25.79 -4.05 50.18
N PHE A 6 25.48 -4.04 48.89
CA PHE A 6 24.83 -2.89 48.23
C PHE A 6 23.39 -2.63 48.67
N LYS A 7 22.70 -3.64 49.24
CA LYS A 7 21.29 -3.53 49.62
C LYS A 7 21.07 -2.82 50.96
N ARG A 8 22.13 -2.57 51.76
CA ARG A 8 22.02 -1.87 53.05
C ARG A 8 22.17 -0.35 52.94
N LEU A 9 22.81 0.18 51.89
CA LEU A 9 23.01 1.62 51.71
C LEU A 9 21.91 2.30 50.87
N LEU A 10 21.11 1.54 50.12
CA LEU A 10 20.05 2.08 49.27
C LEU A 10 18.70 2.32 50.00
N ASN A 11 18.53 1.76 51.20
CA ASN A 11 17.22 1.72 51.89
C ASN A 11 16.98 2.84 52.91
N ALA A 12 17.85 3.85 53.00
CA ALA A 12 17.73 4.91 54.02
C ALA A 12 17.06 6.21 53.55
N ASP A 13 16.91 6.49 52.24
CA ASP A 13 16.46 7.81 51.76
C ASP A 13 15.35 7.73 50.68
N LEU A 14 14.27 6.98 50.94
CA LEU A 14 13.06 7.07 50.13
C LEU A 14 11.81 7.19 50.99
N THR A 15 11.61 8.36 51.59
CA THR A 15 10.26 8.83 51.93
C THR A 15 10.14 10.34 51.72
N ASN A 16 9.11 10.71 50.95
CA ASN A 16 8.45 12.01 50.79
C ASN A 16 8.93 13.05 49.75
N THR A 17 8.15 13.04 48.65
CA THR A 17 7.40 14.14 47.99
C THR A 17 8.11 15.23 47.20
N ASN A 18 7.79 15.23 45.89
CA ASN A 18 7.48 16.35 45.01
C ASN A 18 8.26 17.66 45.21
N VAL A 19 9.28 17.89 44.38
CA VAL A 19 9.70 19.24 43.99
C VAL A 19 10.13 19.25 42.52
N ALA A 20 9.60 20.21 41.77
CA ALA A 20 9.98 20.54 40.41
C ALA A 20 11.50 20.76 40.28
N ILE A 21 12.07 20.30 39.17
CA ILE A 21 13.50 20.46 38.85
C ILE A 21 13.76 21.95 38.56
N PRO A 22 14.54 22.68 39.37
CA PRO A 22 15.06 23.98 38.99
C PRO A 22 16.28 23.77 38.08
N ILE A 23 16.27 24.47 36.94
CA ILE A 23 17.45 24.74 36.14
C ILE A 23 18.46 25.45 37.05
N LEU A 24 19.60 24.81 37.32
CA LEU A 24 20.73 25.45 37.97
C LEU A 24 21.74 25.85 36.90
N GLU A 25 21.70 27.14 36.59
CA GLU A 25 22.78 27.89 35.96
C GLU A 25 24.08 27.64 36.74
N ILE A 26 25.09 27.09 36.05
CA ILE A 26 26.48 27.17 36.51
C ILE A 26 27.10 28.30 35.70
N HIS A 27 27.12 29.49 36.29
CA HIS A 27 27.96 30.58 35.82
C HIS A 27 29.36 30.42 36.45
N GLU A 28 30.31 30.19 35.55
CA GLU A 28 31.69 30.69 35.55
C GLU A 28 32.62 30.33 36.73
N GLN A 29 33.45 29.32 36.48
CA GLN A 29 34.90 29.54 36.44
C GLN A 29 35.37 29.26 35.01
N SER A 30 35.29 30.29 34.16
CA SER A 30 36.00 30.34 32.89
C SER A 30 37.43 30.80 33.16
N GLU A 31 38.40 29.94 32.90
CA GLU A 31 39.65 30.35 32.29
C GLU A 31 40.16 29.12 31.54
N VAL A 32 40.53 29.32 30.28
CA VAL A 32 40.85 28.30 29.26
C VAL A 32 39.63 27.72 28.52
N LEU A 33 38.87 28.55 27.83
CA LEU A 33 38.33 28.20 26.51
C LEU A 33 37.83 29.45 25.77
N ASP A 34 38.74 30.33 25.36
CA ASP A 34 38.47 31.29 24.29
C ASP A 34 39.58 31.14 23.27
N ASN A 35 39.29 30.37 22.23
CA ASN A 35 39.63 30.69 20.86
C ASN A 35 38.99 29.66 19.94
N THR A 36 38.47 30.16 18.82
CA THR A 36 37.96 29.44 17.65
C THR A 36 36.53 28.90 17.75
N LEU A 37 35.58 29.80 17.53
CA LEU A 37 34.37 29.51 16.76
C LEU A 37 34.26 30.51 15.61
N THR A 38 33.87 29.97 14.45
CA THR A 38 33.55 30.63 13.16
C THR A 38 34.79 31.04 12.35
N ASP A 39 34.91 30.80 11.05
CA ASP A 39 34.02 30.30 10.00
C ASP A 39 34.98 29.85 8.87
N GLU A 40 34.64 28.81 8.09
CA GLU A 40 35.04 28.59 6.69
C GLU A 40 35.00 27.10 6.28
N THR A 41 34.25 26.91 5.20
CA THR A 41 34.10 25.74 4.33
C THR A 41 35.41 25.21 3.74
N LEU A 42 35.41 23.88 3.48
CA LEU A 42 36.28 23.05 2.59
C LEU A 42 37.29 22.13 3.31
N PRO A 43 37.78 21.07 2.65
CA PRO A 43 37.12 19.86 2.20
C PRO A 43 37.63 18.64 3.00
N LEU A 44 36.93 17.49 2.90
CA LEU A 44 37.42 16.22 3.44
C LEU A 44 38.73 15.83 2.75
N THR A 45 39.86 16.05 3.42
CA THR A 45 41.13 15.41 3.08
C THR A 45 41.13 14.00 3.66
N ASP A 46 41.18 13.03 2.75
CA ASP A 46 41.62 11.66 3.00
C ASP A 46 42.98 11.69 3.72
N ASP A 47 43.00 11.24 4.96
CA ASP A 47 44.21 10.65 5.54
C ASP A 47 43.85 9.74 6.71
N SER A 48 43.38 8.55 6.35
CA SER A 48 43.59 7.36 7.18
C SER A 48 43.75 6.15 6.28
N ASN A 49 45.00 5.84 5.96
CA ASN A 49 45.43 4.55 5.42
C ASN A 49 45.09 3.44 6.42
N GLN A 50 43.84 2.98 6.41
CA GLN A 50 43.49 1.60 6.70
C GLN A 50 43.00 1.02 5.39
N SER A 51 43.86 0.23 4.76
CA SER A 51 43.53 -0.67 3.66
C SER A 51 42.33 -1.52 4.07
N PHE A 52 41.13 -1.11 3.68
CA PHE A 52 39.99 -2.01 3.58
C PHE A 52 40.34 -2.96 2.44
N ASP A 53 40.77 -4.19 2.79
CA ASP A 53 40.91 -5.25 1.79
C ASP A 53 39.63 -5.29 0.95
N ALA A 54 39.78 -5.06 -0.35
CA ALA A 54 38.68 -4.90 -1.28
C ALA A 54 37.79 -6.14 -1.25
N VAL A 55 36.60 -5.99 -0.65
CA VAL A 55 35.61 -7.06 -0.59
C VAL A 55 35.12 -7.34 -2.02
N PRO A 56 35.02 -8.60 -2.47
CA PRO A 56 34.71 -8.96 -3.86
C PRO A 56 33.50 -8.25 -4.48
N LYS A 57 32.48 -7.92 -3.68
CA LYS A 57 31.28 -7.21 -4.13
C LYS A 57 31.50 -5.76 -4.57
N TYR A 58 32.53 -5.07 -4.06
CA TYR A 58 32.82 -3.70 -4.52
C TYR A 58 33.33 -3.69 -5.97
N ILE A 59 34.07 -4.72 -6.37
CA ILE A 59 34.57 -4.87 -7.74
C ILE A 59 33.41 -5.10 -8.72
N GLU A 60 32.45 -5.96 -8.35
CA GLU A 60 31.25 -6.26 -9.17
C GLU A 60 30.34 -5.02 -9.37
N ARG A 61 30.24 -4.14 -8.37
CA ARG A 61 29.47 -2.87 -8.48
C ARG A 61 30.07 -1.92 -9.52
N ASP A 62 31.39 -1.80 -9.54
CA ASP A 62 32.09 -0.94 -10.50
C ASP A 62 31.99 -1.49 -11.93
N GLU A 63 32.00 -2.81 -12.12
CA GLU A 63 31.78 -3.44 -13.43
C GLU A 63 30.39 -3.14 -14.00
N LYS A 64 29.32 -3.31 -13.21
CA LYS A 64 27.95 -3.00 -13.65
C LYS A 64 27.77 -1.53 -14.00
N LYS A 65 28.39 -0.63 -13.23
CA LYS A 65 28.39 0.81 -13.52
C LYS A 65 29.09 1.12 -14.85
N ILE A 66 30.24 0.50 -15.10
CA ILE A 66 30.99 0.64 -16.36
C ILE A 66 30.15 0.12 -17.54
N GLU A 67 29.51 -1.05 -17.41
CA GLU A 67 28.62 -1.61 -18.43
C GLU A 67 27.49 -0.63 -18.80
N LEU A 68 26.78 -0.09 -17.80
CA LEU A 68 25.69 0.86 -18.01
C LEU A 68 26.17 2.15 -18.67
N MET A 69 27.33 2.68 -18.28
CA MET A 69 27.92 3.87 -18.89
C MET A 69 28.30 3.64 -20.36
N ASN A 70 28.86 2.47 -20.69
CA ASN A 70 29.19 2.10 -22.07
C ASN A 70 27.93 1.97 -22.93
N ARG A 71 26.88 1.32 -22.40
CA ARG A 71 25.57 1.21 -23.08
C ARG A 71 24.95 2.58 -23.33
N LEU A 72 24.99 3.48 -22.34
CA LEU A 72 24.51 4.86 -22.49
C LEU A 72 25.25 5.61 -23.59
N ALA A 73 26.58 5.52 -23.64
CA ALA A 73 27.38 6.17 -24.67
C ALA A 73 27.03 5.67 -26.08
N LEU A 74 26.84 4.35 -26.23
CA LEU A 74 26.43 3.73 -27.49
C LEU A 74 25.05 4.22 -27.95
N VAL A 75 24.07 4.25 -27.04
CA VAL A 75 22.70 4.69 -27.34
C VAL A 75 22.68 6.17 -27.72
N ARG A 76 23.40 7.04 -27.00
CA ARG A 76 23.52 8.46 -27.35
C ARG A 76 24.09 8.68 -28.75
N LYS A 77 25.10 7.90 -29.14
CA LYS A 77 25.67 7.97 -30.50
C LYS A 77 24.63 7.57 -31.57
N LYS A 78 23.79 6.57 -31.30
CA LYS A 78 22.69 6.18 -32.20
C LYS A 78 21.64 7.29 -32.33
N ILE A 79 21.20 7.88 -31.21
CA ILE A 79 20.22 8.98 -31.23
C ILE A 79 20.74 10.15 -32.07
N GLN A 80 21.98 10.58 -31.85
CA GLN A 80 22.60 11.64 -32.65
C GLN A 80 22.67 11.32 -34.15
N SER A 81 22.79 10.03 -34.53
CA SER A 81 22.77 9.65 -35.94
C SER A 81 21.40 9.82 -36.59
N TYR A 82 20.31 9.64 -35.83
CA TYR A 82 18.95 9.85 -36.32
C TYR A 82 18.61 11.34 -36.42
N GLU A 83 19.02 12.15 -35.45
CA GLU A 83 18.81 13.60 -35.46
C GLU A 83 19.51 14.28 -36.64
N ARG A 84 20.74 13.86 -36.98
CA ARG A 84 21.49 14.40 -38.13
C ARG A 84 20.84 14.13 -39.50
N VAL A 85 20.04 13.08 -39.62
CA VAL A 85 19.33 12.77 -40.88
C VAL A 85 18.12 13.71 -41.05
N SER A 86 17.50 14.14 -39.95
CA SER A 86 16.36 15.07 -39.97
C SER A 86 16.72 16.49 -40.44
N ASP A 87 17.95 16.94 -40.18
CA ASP A 87 18.39 18.31 -40.53
C ASP A 87 18.85 18.45 -42.00
N ALA A 88 19.06 17.34 -42.71
CA ALA A 88 19.57 17.32 -44.09
C ALA A 88 18.49 17.44 -45.18
N GLU A 89 17.21 17.33 -44.83
CA GLU A 89 16.08 17.44 -45.76
C GLU A 89 15.30 18.74 -45.52
N THR A 90 15.72 19.83 -46.16
CA THR A 90 14.85 21.00 -46.34
C THR A 90 13.59 20.58 -47.08
N LEU A 91 12.47 20.53 -46.37
CA LEU A 91 11.13 20.30 -46.92
C LEU A 91 10.89 21.25 -48.11
N PRO A 92 10.32 20.77 -49.24
CA PRO A 92 9.85 21.64 -50.30
C PRO A 92 8.78 22.61 -49.76
N PRO A 93 8.65 23.83 -50.30
CA PRO A 93 7.67 24.81 -49.81
C PRO A 93 6.26 24.21 -49.78
N ARG A 94 5.53 24.44 -48.68
CA ARG A 94 4.13 24.03 -48.48
C ARG A 94 3.27 24.43 -49.69
N TYR A 95 2.94 23.47 -50.55
CA TYR A 95 1.91 23.58 -51.57
C TYR A 95 0.59 22.98 -51.05
N PHE A 96 0.07 23.49 -49.95
CA PHE A 96 -1.30 23.18 -49.52
C PHE A 96 -1.92 24.40 -48.84
N GLU A 97 -2.04 25.48 -49.60
CA GLU A 97 -3.12 26.42 -49.38
C GLU A 97 -4.24 26.09 -50.37
N LEU A 98 -5.46 25.96 -49.82
CA LEU A 98 -6.76 25.88 -50.49
C LEU A 98 -7.15 24.50 -51.06
N ILE A 99 -7.57 23.60 -50.16
CA ILE A 99 -8.78 22.81 -50.42
C ILE A 99 -9.71 23.01 -49.22
N ASN A 100 -10.43 24.13 -49.25
CA ASN A 100 -11.66 24.27 -48.47
C ASN A 100 -12.72 23.42 -49.17
N ASP A 101 -13.38 22.54 -48.42
CA ASP A 101 -14.36 21.55 -48.89
C ASP A 101 -15.69 22.14 -49.44
N ASP A 102 -15.79 23.46 -49.65
CA ASP A 102 -17.06 24.12 -49.99
C ASP A 102 -17.18 24.70 -51.41
N ASN A 103 -16.20 24.55 -52.31
CA ASN A 103 -16.23 25.25 -53.61
C ASN A 103 -15.89 24.42 -54.87
N TYR A 104 -16.28 23.14 -54.92
CA TYR A 104 -16.23 22.34 -56.16
C TYR A 104 -17.62 22.03 -56.73
N GLN A 105 -18.32 23.06 -57.20
CA GLN A 105 -19.48 22.88 -58.09
C GLN A 105 -19.40 23.67 -59.40
N HIS A 106 -18.38 24.49 -59.67
CA HIS A 106 -18.32 25.20 -60.96
C HIS A 106 -16.93 25.29 -61.60
N GLN A 107 -16.93 24.93 -62.90
CA GLN A 107 -15.98 25.26 -63.97
C GLN A 107 -14.80 24.31 -64.26
N HIS A 108 -15.16 23.21 -64.93
CA HIS A 108 -14.65 22.67 -66.19
C HIS A 108 -13.20 22.92 -66.69
N ASN A 109 -12.65 21.79 -67.15
CA ASN A 109 -11.89 21.59 -68.41
C ASN A 109 -10.45 22.09 -68.50
N SER A 110 -9.52 21.21 -68.14
CA SER A 110 -8.43 20.78 -69.04
C SER A 110 -7.83 19.47 -68.50
N MET A 111 -7.54 18.53 -69.39
CA MET A 111 -6.83 17.25 -69.20
C MET A 111 -6.46 16.87 -67.76
N ASN A 112 -7.04 15.80 -67.21
CA ASN A 112 -6.35 14.89 -66.29
C ASN A 112 -7.12 13.56 -66.19
N THR A 113 -6.39 12.46 -66.30
CA THR A 113 -6.91 11.10 -66.37
C THR A 113 -7.59 10.67 -65.05
N PRO A 114 -8.63 9.81 -65.08
CA PRO A 114 -9.31 9.30 -63.86
C PRO A 114 -8.38 8.58 -62.87
N SER A 115 -7.18 8.17 -63.31
CA SER A 115 -6.12 7.58 -62.48
C SER A 115 -5.53 8.59 -61.50
N ASP A 116 -5.40 9.85 -61.88
CA ASP A 116 -4.62 10.84 -61.12
C ASP A 116 -5.39 11.34 -59.89
N PHE A 117 -6.73 11.41 -59.99
CA PHE A 117 -7.61 11.72 -58.87
C PHE A 117 -7.69 10.59 -57.82
N LYS A 118 -7.59 9.32 -58.24
CA LYS A 118 -7.48 8.19 -57.30
C LYS A 118 -6.14 8.20 -56.59
N SER A 119 -5.05 8.46 -57.32
CA SER A 119 -3.71 8.59 -56.76
C SER A 119 -3.61 9.74 -55.75
N PHE A 120 -4.25 10.89 -56.04
CA PHE A 120 -4.28 12.04 -55.12
C PHE A 120 -5.08 11.74 -53.84
N ARG A 121 -6.25 11.10 -53.96
CA ARG A 121 -7.05 10.70 -52.79
C ARG A 121 -6.28 9.72 -51.89
N HIS A 122 -5.63 8.72 -52.50
CA HIS A 122 -4.79 7.77 -51.77
C HIS A 122 -3.59 8.43 -51.11
N ALA A 123 -2.94 9.40 -51.77
CA ALA A 123 -1.84 10.18 -51.19
C ALA A 123 -2.31 11.05 -49.99
N HIS A 124 -3.49 11.66 -50.08
CA HIS A 124 -4.09 12.44 -48.99
C HIS A 124 -4.49 11.56 -47.79
N GLU A 125 -5.10 10.40 -48.04
CA GLU A 125 -5.41 9.42 -46.99
C GLU A 125 -4.14 8.91 -46.30
N ASN A 126 -3.07 8.66 -47.07
CA ASN A 126 -1.78 8.25 -46.52
C ASN A 126 -1.10 9.38 -45.73
N TYR A 127 -1.19 10.63 -46.19
CA TYR A 127 -0.70 11.78 -45.43
C TYR A 127 -1.38 11.87 -44.06
N LYS A 128 -2.71 11.77 -44.01
CA LYS A 128 -3.47 11.74 -42.76
C LYS A 128 -3.07 10.58 -41.85
N LYS A 129 -2.81 9.38 -42.41
CA LYS A 129 -2.29 8.24 -41.64
C LYS A 129 -0.90 8.50 -41.07
N ILE A 130 0.00 9.10 -41.85
CA ILE A 130 1.36 9.45 -41.41
C ILE A 130 1.30 10.54 -40.33
N GLU A 131 0.49 11.57 -40.50
CA GLU A 131 0.30 12.63 -39.50
C GLU A 131 -0.22 12.05 -38.17
N LYS A 132 -1.20 11.14 -38.25
CA LYS A 132 -1.68 10.40 -37.07
C LYS A 132 -0.56 9.59 -36.42
N GLN A 133 0.22 8.83 -37.19
CA GLN A 133 1.33 8.03 -36.67
C GLN A 133 2.44 8.90 -36.03
N LEU A 134 2.74 10.07 -36.60
CA LEU A 134 3.67 11.03 -36.00
C LEU A 134 3.15 11.59 -34.69
N GLN A 135 1.84 11.84 -34.59
CA GLN A 135 1.23 12.26 -33.35
C GLN A 135 1.27 11.16 -32.28
N ASP A 136 0.95 9.92 -32.65
CA ASP A 136 1.04 8.76 -31.76
C ASP A 136 2.49 8.54 -31.27
N LEU A 137 3.49 8.74 -32.15
CA LEU A 137 4.90 8.67 -31.81
C LEU A 137 5.31 9.74 -30.79
N ARG A 138 4.87 11.00 -30.97
CA ARG A 138 5.13 12.09 -30.01
C ARG A 138 4.52 11.78 -28.64
N ILE A 139 3.35 11.17 -28.60
CA ILE A 139 2.71 10.75 -27.34
C ILE A 139 3.57 9.68 -26.67
N ALA A 140 4.04 8.69 -27.41
CA ALA A 140 4.92 7.64 -26.89
C ALA A 140 6.26 8.20 -26.37
N GLU A 141 6.88 9.13 -27.09
CA GLU A 141 8.12 9.81 -26.65
C GLU A 141 7.90 10.57 -25.34
N ASN A 142 6.84 11.37 -25.26
CA ASN A 142 6.49 12.11 -24.05
C ASN A 142 6.20 11.17 -22.87
N GLN A 143 5.56 10.02 -23.12
CA GLN A 143 5.32 9.00 -22.11
C GLN A 143 6.62 8.43 -21.56
N ILE A 144 7.59 8.11 -22.41
CA ILE A 144 8.91 7.63 -21.97
C ILE A 144 9.61 8.70 -21.12
N ILE A 145 9.66 9.94 -21.62
CA ILE A 145 10.31 11.06 -20.90
C ILE A 145 9.69 11.27 -19.52
N HIS A 146 8.35 11.29 -19.45
CA HIS A 146 7.64 11.49 -18.19
C HIS A 146 7.87 10.32 -17.22
N THR A 147 7.76 9.09 -17.70
CA THR A 147 7.96 7.88 -16.89
C THR A 147 9.38 7.82 -16.34
N THR A 148 10.40 8.07 -17.17
CA THR A 148 11.80 8.10 -16.72
C THR A 148 12.03 9.20 -15.69
N LYS A 149 11.53 10.42 -15.90
CA LYS A 149 11.65 11.52 -14.92
C LYS A 149 11.00 11.15 -13.58
N ARG A 150 9.83 10.52 -13.61
CA ARG A 150 9.14 10.08 -12.39
C ARG A 150 9.95 9.02 -11.65
N VAL A 151 10.40 7.97 -12.34
CA VAL A 151 11.18 6.88 -11.73
C VAL A 151 12.48 7.40 -11.12
N LEU A 152 13.19 8.31 -11.79
CA LEU A 152 14.40 8.93 -11.23
C LEU A 152 14.10 9.67 -9.93
N LYS A 153 13.04 10.48 -9.90
CA LYS A 153 12.63 11.19 -8.68
C LYS A 153 12.24 10.22 -7.57
N GLU A 154 11.55 9.14 -7.90
CA GLU A 154 11.11 8.12 -6.94
C GLU A 154 12.29 7.35 -6.33
N ILE A 155 13.29 7.01 -7.16
CA ILE A 155 14.57 6.44 -6.73
C ILE A 155 15.23 7.38 -5.71
N ASP A 156 15.45 8.64 -6.09
CA ASP A 156 16.12 9.63 -5.23
C ASP A 156 15.36 9.80 -3.90
N CYS A 157 14.04 10.01 -3.94
CA CYS A 157 13.22 10.17 -2.75
C CYS A 157 13.24 8.93 -1.83
N THR A 158 13.24 7.73 -2.41
CA THR A 158 13.20 6.48 -1.65
C THR A 158 14.52 6.23 -0.94
N TYR A 159 15.66 6.35 -1.64
CA TYR A 159 16.97 6.17 -1.02
C TYR A 159 17.31 7.29 -0.03
N ASP A 160 16.90 8.55 -0.30
CA ASP A 160 17.05 9.64 0.67
C ASP A 160 16.26 9.37 1.96
N ARG A 161 15.02 8.86 1.83
CA ARG A 161 14.19 8.50 2.98
C ARG A 161 14.83 7.34 3.76
N LEU A 162 15.28 6.30 3.07
CA LEU A 162 15.96 5.16 3.68
C LEU A 162 17.23 5.59 4.43
N ALA A 163 18.09 6.39 3.79
CA ALA A 163 19.31 6.91 4.39
C ALA A 163 19.02 7.72 5.66
N LYS A 164 18.02 8.62 5.61
CA LYS A 164 17.58 9.38 6.79
C LYS A 164 17.09 8.48 7.92
N GLN A 165 16.34 7.43 7.62
CA GLN A 165 15.87 6.47 8.63
C GLN A 165 17.02 5.69 9.26
N VAL A 166 17.92 5.13 8.44
CA VAL A 166 19.10 4.40 8.94
C VAL A 166 19.99 5.28 9.81
N ILE A 167 20.27 6.52 9.39
CA ILE A 167 21.06 7.47 10.18
C ILE A 167 20.38 7.79 11.51
N ARG A 168 19.06 7.97 11.54
CA ARG A 168 18.30 8.20 12.77
C ARG A 168 18.43 7.03 13.74
N GLU A 169 18.23 5.80 13.26
CA GLU A 169 18.33 4.59 14.10
C GLU A 169 19.75 4.35 14.62
N ILE A 170 20.78 4.58 13.79
CA ILE A 170 22.18 4.48 14.22
C ILE A 170 22.49 5.51 15.30
N ASN A 171 22.08 6.77 15.10
CA ASN A 171 22.29 7.83 16.10
C ASN A 171 21.53 7.53 17.39
N HIS A 172 20.28 7.07 17.29
CA HIS A 172 19.48 6.65 18.44
C HIS A 172 20.19 5.56 19.25
N LYS A 173 20.71 4.52 18.57
CA LYS A 173 21.46 3.44 19.24
C LYS A 173 22.75 3.95 19.90
N ARG A 174 23.49 4.84 19.22
CA ARG A 174 24.70 5.47 19.78
C ARG A 174 24.37 6.25 21.05
N ASP A 175 23.32 7.06 21.02
CA ASP A 175 22.97 7.93 22.14
C ASP A 175 22.48 7.10 23.34
N LEU A 176 21.73 6.01 23.10
CA LEU A 176 21.38 5.03 24.14
C LEU A 176 22.61 4.37 24.78
N MET A 177 23.58 3.92 23.97
CA MET A 177 24.82 3.30 24.48
C MET A 177 25.65 4.31 25.30
N ARG A 178 25.70 5.57 24.88
CA ARG A 178 26.37 6.64 25.65
C ARG A 178 25.65 6.90 26.97
N LEU A 179 24.32 6.95 26.96
CA LEU A 179 23.54 7.13 28.17
C LEU A 179 23.75 5.96 29.15
N GLU A 180 23.75 4.72 28.67
CA GLU A 180 24.03 3.53 29.48
C GLU A 180 25.41 3.62 30.16
N ALA A 181 26.44 4.07 29.44
CA ALA A 181 27.78 4.30 30.00
C ALA A 181 27.79 5.40 31.08
N VAL A 182 27.07 6.50 30.86
CA VAL A 182 26.95 7.61 31.82
C VAL A 182 26.17 7.19 33.07
N VAL A 183 25.08 6.42 32.91
CA VAL A 183 24.31 5.84 34.03
C VAL A 183 25.21 4.92 34.83
N PHE A 184 25.88 3.96 34.18
CA PHE A 184 26.83 3.06 34.82
C PHE A 184 27.91 3.82 35.60
N HIS A 185 28.47 4.90 35.03
CA HIS A 185 29.46 5.74 35.72
C HIS A 185 28.88 6.34 37.01
N ASN A 186 27.69 6.94 36.93
CA ASN A 186 27.06 7.60 38.09
C ASN A 186 26.64 6.60 39.17
N GLU A 187 26.09 5.44 38.77
CA GLU A 187 25.75 4.36 39.69
C GLU A 187 26.98 3.75 40.38
N SER A 188 28.08 3.62 39.65
CA SER A 188 29.34 3.08 40.18
C SER A 188 30.05 4.07 41.12
N ILE A 189 30.01 5.37 40.81
CA ILE A 189 30.72 6.39 41.60
C ILE A 189 29.94 6.88 42.83
N ALA A 190 28.60 6.79 42.82
CA ALA A 190 27.77 7.30 43.92
C ALA A 190 28.10 6.64 45.29
N PRO A 191 28.22 5.31 45.42
CA PRO A 191 28.64 4.66 46.65
C PRO A 191 30.04 5.06 47.11
N LEU A 192 30.97 5.26 46.18
CA LEU A 192 32.34 5.71 46.49
C LEU A 192 32.35 7.14 47.02
N LYS A 193 31.51 8.02 46.47
CA LYS A 193 31.32 9.38 46.99
C LYS A 193 30.69 9.37 48.39
N ALA A 194 29.71 8.50 48.63
CA ALA A 194 29.08 8.33 49.95
C ALA A 194 30.12 7.85 50.99
N CYS A 195 30.87 6.79 50.67
CA CYS A 195 31.95 6.29 51.52
C CYS A 195 33.02 7.36 51.80
N ARG A 196 33.42 8.15 50.81
CA ARG A 196 34.34 9.28 50.99
C ARG A 196 33.78 10.34 51.95
N LYS A 197 32.48 10.63 51.90
CA LYS A 197 31.83 11.59 52.80
C LYS A 197 31.83 11.07 54.24
N GLU A 198 31.52 9.79 54.44
CA GLU A 198 31.59 9.14 55.75
C GLU A 198 33.01 9.18 56.32
N LEU A 199 34.01 8.79 55.53
CA LEU A 199 35.43 8.84 55.94
C LEU A 199 35.88 10.25 56.32
N ARG A 200 35.50 11.27 55.56
CA ARG A 200 35.81 12.67 55.91
C ARG A 200 35.12 13.14 57.19
N THR A 201 33.91 12.66 57.43
CA THR A 201 33.16 13.00 58.66
C THR A 201 33.82 12.34 59.86
N LEU A 202 34.24 11.08 59.74
CA LEU A 202 35.02 10.38 60.76
C LEU A 202 36.35 11.10 61.00
N GLN A 203 37.10 11.42 59.95
CA GLN A 203 38.37 12.16 60.07
C GLN A 203 38.18 13.50 60.80
N PHE A 204 37.18 14.29 60.42
CA PHE A 204 36.89 15.57 61.07
C PHE A 204 36.53 15.41 62.54
N ASN A 205 35.73 14.39 62.88
CA ASN A 205 35.37 14.10 64.27
C ASN A 205 36.59 13.67 65.09
N GLU A 206 37.49 12.86 64.53
CA GLU A 206 38.75 12.46 65.16
C GLU A 206 39.68 13.66 65.36
N GLU A 207 39.86 14.50 64.33
CA GLU A 207 40.66 15.74 64.41
C GLU A 207 40.11 16.69 65.47
N LYS A 208 38.78 16.85 65.56
CA LYS A 208 38.12 17.65 66.59
C LYS A 208 38.34 17.07 67.98
N THR A 209 38.25 15.76 68.14
CA THR A 209 38.47 15.07 69.43
C THR A 209 39.94 15.20 69.86
N MET A 210 40.88 15.03 68.93
CA MET A 210 42.30 15.28 69.14
C MET A 210 42.58 16.72 69.57
N PHE A 211 41.99 17.70 68.89
CA PHE A 211 42.13 19.12 69.26
C PHE A 211 41.62 19.39 70.67
N HIS A 212 40.42 18.88 71.02
CA HIS A 212 39.90 19.01 72.38
C HIS A 212 40.82 18.34 73.41
N LEU A 213 41.33 17.13 73.14
CA LEU A 213 42.27 16.42 74.03
C LEU A 213 43.58 17.19 74.23
N GLU A 214 44.13 17.81 73.17
CA GLU A 214 45.33 18.64 73.28
C GLU A 214 45.09 19.93 74.08
N ASP A 215 43.92 20.55 73.93
CA ASP A 215 43.51 21.73 74.71
C ASP A 215 43.32 21.37 76.19
N PHE A 216 42.66 20.23 76.48
CA PHE A 216 42.53 19.65 77.82
C PHE A 216 43.90 19.33 78.46
N SER A 217 44.88 18.89 77.68
CA SER A 217 46.24 18.60 78.16
C SER A 217 46.99 19.87 78.56
N LYS A 218 46.79 20.99 77.82
CA LYS A 218 47.43 22.28 78.10
C LYS A 218 46.82 23.02 79.30
N ASP A 219 45.51 22.86 79.55
CA ASP A 219 44.81 23.47 80.68
C ASP A 219 44.93 22.70 82.01
N SER A 220 45.69 21.60 82.05
CA SER A 220 45.88 20.72 83.22
C SER A 220 46.57 21.35 84.44
N THR A 221 46.83 22.66 84.43
CA THR A 221 47.38 23.40 85.58
C THR A 221 46.35 24.14 86.42
N LYS A 222 45.04 24.07 86.11
CA LYS A 222 43.96 24.57 87.01
C LYS A 222 42.77 23.61 87.09
N GLN A 223 42.32 23.41 88.33
CA GLN A 223 41.46 22.34 88.80
C GLN A 223 39.96 22.65 88.61
N ASP A 224 39.25 21.78 87.88
CA ASP A 224 37.89 21.25 88.10
C ASP A 224 37.32 20.77 86.75
N VAL A 225 37.74 19.58 86.32
CA VAL A 225 37.17 18.91 85.15
C VAL A 225 35.83 18.28 85.58
N SER A 226 34.72 18.74 85.03
CA SER A 226 33.42 18.10 85.24
C SER A 226 33.46 16.68 84.67
N ASN A 227 33.01 15.68 85.42
CA ASN A 227 32.84 14.30 84.93
C ASN A 227 32.04 14.22 83.62
N ARG A 228 31.20 15.23 83.32
CA ARG A 228 30.47 15.36 82.04
C ARG A 228 31.37 15.55 80.82
N ASP A 229 32.49 16.25 80.95
CA ASP A 229 33.36 16.51 79.80
C ASP A 229 34.28 15.31 79.52
N ILE A 230 34.65 14.56 80.56
CA ILE A 230 35.31 13.26 80.43
C ILE A 230 34.35 12.20 79.83
N GLU A 231 33.07 12.18 80.25
CA GLU A 231 32.04 11.32 79.64
C GLU A 231 31.79 11.67 78.16
N LYS A 232 31.82 12.94 77.76
CA LYS A 232 31.67 13.34 76.34
C LYS A 232 32.83 12.84 75.48
N ILE A 233 34.07 12.89 76.00
CA ILE A 233 35.26 12.41 75.29
C ILE A 233 35.25 10.87 75.21
N LEU A 234 34.88 10.18 76.29
CA LEU A 234 34.77 8.73 76.32
C LEU A 234 33.65 8.22 75.40
N ASN A 235 32.49 8.89 75.38
CA ASN A 235 31.38 8.54 74.48
C ASN A 235 31.70 8.85 73.00
N ALA A 236 32.55 9.85 72.71
CA ALA A 236 33.03 10.12 71.36
C ALA A 236 34.00 9.03 70.86
N ASN A 237 34.86 8.50 71.74
CA ASN A 237 35.85 7.47 71.43
C ASN A 237 35.29 6.04 71.32
N CYS A 238 34.04 5.78 71.68
CA CYS A 238 33.43 4.44 71.59
C CYS A 238 32.91 4.05 70.20
N ASN A 239 32.99 4.92 69.18
CA ASN A 239 32.48 4.63 67.82
C ASN A 239 33.54 4.09 66.84
N ILE A 240 34.68 3.58 67.33
CA ILE A 240 35.81 3.12 66.50
C ILE A 240 35.51 1.81 65.73
N GLU A 241 34.42 1.09 66.03
CA GLU A 241 34.12 -0.22 65.42
C GLU A 241 33.61 -0.20 63.96
N GLY A 242 33.69 0.93 63.23
CA GLY A 242 33.02 1.04 61.94
C GLY A 242 33.74 1.82 60.85
N LEU A 243 35.06 1.65 60.66
CA LEU A 243 35.69 2.15 59.44
C LEU A 243 35.04 1.48 58.22
N PRO A 244 34.43 2.26 57.29
CA PRO A 244 33.79 1.67 56.12
C PRO A 244 34.85 1.00 55.24
N ALA A 245 34.63 -0.27 54.90
CA ALA A 245 35.55 -1.03 54.04
C ALA A 245 35.52 -0.45 52.61
N VAL A 246 36.68 -0.03 52.13
CA VAL A 246 36.84 0.43 50.75
C VAL A 246 37.05 -0.79 49.85
N PRO A 247 36.23 -0.99 48.80
CA PRO A 247 36.36 -2.14 47.91
C PRO A 247 37.70 -2.12 47.17
N LEU A 248 38.23 -3.31 46.88
CA LEU A 248 39.46 -3.47 46.10
C LEU A 248 39.20 -3.15 44.62
N THR A 249 40.25 -2.79 43.87
CA THR A 249 40.13 -2.46 42.44
C THR A 249 39.51 -3.58 41.61
N GLU A 250 39.79 -4.83 41.99
CA GLU A 250 39.26 -6.05 41.35
C GLU A 250 37.76 -6.27 41.63
N GLU A 251 37.24 -5.65 42.68
CA GLU A 251 35.82 -5.71 43.07
C GLU A 251 35.01 -4.57 42.44
N LEU A 252 35.67 -3.63 41.74
CA LEU A 252 35.01 -2.53 41.06
C LEU A 252 34.39 -2.99 39.74
N PRO A 253 33.21 -2.45 39.39
CA PRO A 253 32.56 -2.80 38.13
C PRO A 253 33.36 -2.23 36.94
N TYR A 254 33.48 -3.01 35.87
CA TYR A 254 34.23 -2.68 34.65
C TYR A 254 33.28 -2.49 33.45
N LEU A 255 33.51 -1.44 32.66
CA LEU A 255 32.74 -1.13 31.45
C LEU A 255 33.64 -1.21 30.22
N ALA A 256 33.21 -1.97 29.20
CA ALA A 256 33.89 -2.04 27.92
C ALA A 256 32.90 -1.90 26.77
N PHE A 257 33.27 -1.11 25.76
CA PHE A 257 32.55 -1.05 24.50
C PHE A 257 33.06 -2.13 23.56
N LYS A 258 32.15 -2.97 23.06
CA LYS A 258 32.43 -3.95 22.00
C LYS A 258 31.97 -3.37 20.66
N PRO A 259 32.89 -2.97 19.76
CA PRO A 259 32.51 -2.46 18.45
C PRO A 259 31.85 -3.55 17.58
N PRO A 260 31.03 -3.18 16.58
CA PRO A 260 30.49 -4.11 15.60
C PRO A 260 31.61 -4.87 14.87
N THR A 261 31.39 -6.14 14.54
CA THR A 261 32.34 -6.92 13.74
C THR A 261 32.23 -6.58 12.26
N ASN A 262 33.33 -6.72 11.52
CA ASN A 262 33.34 -6.52 10.06
C ASN A 262 32.31 -7.40 9.34
N SER A 263 32.04 -8.61 9.83
CA SER A 263 31.02 -9.50 9.28
C SER A 263 29.61 -8.88 9.33
N SER A 264 29.20 -8.34 10.47
CA SER A 264 27.88 -7.72 10.63
C SER A 264 27.71 -6.47 9.77
N PHE A 265 28.80 -5.72 9.54
CA PHE A 265 28.79 -4.58 8.65
C PHE A 265 28.64 -5.00 7.18
N ILE A 266 29.36 -6.05 6.75
CA ILE A 266 29.22 -6.62 5.41
C ILE A 266 27.82 -7.17 5.19
N ASP A 267 27.24 -7.87 6.17
CA ASP A 267 25.86 -8.37 6.09
C ASP A 267 24.84 -7.24 5.92
N PHE A 268 25.06 -6.10 6.59
CA PHE A 268 24.24 -4.91 6.40
C PHE A 268 24.38 -4.36 4.97
N LEU A 269 25.61 -4.21 4.46
CA LEU A 269 25.85 -3.72 3.10
C LEU A 269 25.28 -4.64 2.02
N ASN A 270 25.32 -5.96 2.25
CA ASN A 270 24.73 -6.95 1.35
C ASN A 270 23.22 -6.76 1.20
N LYS A 271 22.53 -6.47 2.32
CA LYS A 271 21.09 -6.17 2.29
C LYS A 271 20.76 -4.88 1.56
N VAL A 272 21.71 -3.93 1.50
CA VAL A 272 21.51 -2.68 0.74
C VAL A 272 21.45 -2.96 -0.77
N ASP A 273 22.22 -3.93 -1.26
CA ASP A 273 22.18 -4.31 -2.68
C ASP A 273 20.84 -4.95 -3.08
N ASP A 274 20.13 -5.55 -2.13
CA ASP A 274 18.82 -6.18 -2.35
C ASP A 274 17.67 -5.15 -2.35
N PHE A 275 17.93 -3.88 -1.97
CA PHE A 275 16.89 -2.86 -1.92
C PHE A 275 16.57 -2.30 -3.29
N GLY A 276 15.43 -2.74 -3.84
CA GLY A 276 14.81 -2.16 -5.03
C GLY A 276 15.49 -2.58 -6.34
N SER A 277 14.70 -2.58 -7.41
CA SER A 277 15.18 -2.90 -8.75
C SER A 277 14.39 -2.10 -9.78
N ILE A 278 15.00 -1.87 -10.94
CA ILE A 278 14.31 -1.23 -12.07
C ILE A 278 13.60 -2.32 -12.85
N LEU A 279 12.27 -2.23 -12.92
CA LEU A 279 11.45 -3.04 -13.81
C LEU A 279 11.31 -2.33 -15.15
N TYR A 280 11.72 -3.00 -16.23
CA TYR A 280 11.66 -2.45 -17.59
C TYR A 280 10.29 -2.62 -18.25
N SER A 281 9.44 -3.47 -17.68
CA SER A 281 8.07 -3.71 -18.10
C SER A 281 7.21 -4.02 -16.88
N ALA A 282 5.91 -3.70 -16.94
CA ALA A 282 4.99 -4.22 -15.95
C ALA A 282 5.00 -5.75 -16.02
N PRO A 283 5.00 -6.46 -14.88
CA PRO A 283 4.99 -7.93 -14.86
C PRO A 283 3.65 -8.51 -15.34
N ILE A 284 2.60 -7.68 -15.32
CA ILE A 284 1.22 -8.03 -15.64
C ILE A 284 0.55 -6.92 -16.43
N GLU A 285 -0.30 -7.28 -17.39
CA GLU A 285 -1.07 -6.33 -18.18
C GLU A 285 -2.53 -6.75 -18.36
N ILE A 286 -3.41 -5.74 -18.48
CA ILE A 286 -4.79 -5.94 -18.86
C ILE A 286 -4.84 -6.23 -20.37
N ILE A 287 -5.31 -7.43 -20.72
CA ILE A 287 -5.40 -7.88 -22.12
C ILE A 287 -6.73 -7.48 -22.74
N ASN A 288 -7.82 -7.65 -21.98
CA ASN A 288 -9.16 -7.45 -22.50
C ASN A 288 -10.07 -6.84 -21.45
N ILE A 289 -10.96 -5.97 -21.90
CA ILE A 289 -12.02 -5.36 -21.09
C ILE A 289 -13.31 -5.49 -21.90
N GLU A 290 -14.24 -6.30 -21.41
CA GLU A 290 -15.55 -6.45 -22.01
C GLU A 290 -16.54 -5.53 -21.27
N GLU A 291 -17.19 -4.63 -21.99
CA GLU A 291 -18.28 -3.82 -21.44
C GLU A 291 -19.49 -4.72 -21.12
N LYS A 292 -20.05 -4.56 -19.93
CA LYS A 292 -21.25 -5.26 -19.47
C LYS A 292 -22.23 -4.25 -18.83
N PRO A 293 -23.51 -4.61 -18.61
CA PRO A 293 -24.47 -3.72 -17.96
C PRO A 293 -23.94 -3.19 -16.63
N ALA A 294 -23.78 -1.87 -16.52
CA ALA A 294 -23.23 -1.16 -15.35
C ALA A 294 -21.92 -1.76 -14.76
N SER A 295 -21.13 -2.45 -15.59
CA SER A 295 -19.96 -3.20 -15.14
C SER A 295 -18.95 -3.46 -16.26
N PHE A 296 -17.76 -3.93 -15.88
CA PHE A 296 -16.76 -4.44 -16.82
C PHE A 296 -16.31 -5.83 -16.42
N PHE A 297 -16.06 -6.68 -17.40
CA PHE A 297 -15.33 -7.93 -17.20
C PHE A 297 -13.89 -7.76 -17.70
N VAL A 298 -12.95 -7.79 -16.77
CA VAL A 298 -11.54 -7.46 -17.02
C VAL A 298 -10.72 -8.74 -16.99
N LYS A 299 -9.88 -8.94 -18.01
CA LYS A 299 -8.93 -10.06 -18.11
C LYS A 299 -7.51 -9.53 -18.18
N TRP A 300 -6.59 -10.19 -17.48
CA TRP A 300 -5.17 -9.85 -17.47
C TRP A 300 -4.30 -11.10 -17.61
N ALA A 301 -3.05 -10.90 -18.01
CA ALA A 301 -2.04 -11.95 -18.00
C ALA A 301 -0.68 -11.41 -17.63
N ILE A 302 0.14 -12.33 -17.13
CA ILE A 302 1.56 -12.12 -16.89
C ILE A 302 2.25 -11.93 -18.25
N THR A 303 3.03 -10.86 -18.34
CA THR A 303 3.84 -10.52 -19.53
C THR A 303 5.31 -10.89 -19.34
N ASN A 304 5.79 -10.90 -18.09
CA ASN A 304 7.13 -11.39 -17.76
C ASN A 304 7.05 -12.75 -17.04
N PRO A 305 7.48 -13.85 -17.70
CA PRO A 305 7.46 -15.20 -17.13
C PRO A 305 8.24 -15.39 -15.84
N GLU A 306 9.18 -14.49 -15.51
CA GLU A 306 9.91 -14.52 -14.23
C GLU A 306 8.98 -14.38 -13.00
N PHE A 307 7.77 -13.85 -13.21
CA PHE A 307 6.76 -13.67 -12.18
C PHE A 307 5.61 -14.68 -12.28
N ASP A 308 5.72 -15.69 -13.14
CA ASP A 308 4.76 -16.80 -13.21
C ASP A 308 5.01 -17.75 -12.03
N GLY A 309 4.06 -17.79 -11.10
CA GLY A 309 4.18 -18.55 -9.85
C GLY A 309 2.84 -19.14 -9.43
N GLU A 310 2.89 -20.32 -8.80
CA GLU A 310 1.70 -21.14 -8.49
C GLU A 310 0.74 -20.51 -7.46
N GLU A 311 1.17 -19.47 -6.71
CA GLU A 311 0.38 -18.80 -5.67
C GLU A 311 0.36 -17.27 -5.81
N GLN A 312 0.32 -16.78 -7.05
CA GLN A 312 0.32 -15.34 -7.29
C GLN A 312 -1.03 -14.70 -6.95
N ILE A 313 -1.04 -13.76 -6.00
CA ILE A 313 -2.23 -12.94 -5.72
C ILE A 313 -2.19 -11.69 -6.59
N TYR A 314 -3.22 -11.54 -7.42
CA TYR A 314 -3.45 -10.37 -8.25
C TYR A 314 -4.33 -9.36 -7.52
N VAL A 315 -4.07 -8.08 -7.76
CA VAL A 315 -4.84 -6.97 -7.21
C VAL A 315 -5.31 -6.10 -8.37
N LEU A 316 -6.62 -6.04 -8.59
CA LEU A 316 -7.24 -5.12 -9.54
C LEU A 316 -7.78 -3.92 -8.76
N GLN A 317 -7.50 -2.72 -9.27
CA GLN A 317 -7.97 -1.47 -8.67
C GLN A 317 -8.66 -0.58 -9.71
N LYS A 318 -9.63 0.22 -9.25
CA LYS A 318 -10.31 1.25 -10.04
C LYS A 318 -10.10 2.63 -9.43
N ALA A 319 -10.01 3.65 -10.27
CA ALA A 319 -10.08 5.05 -9.85
C ALA A 319 -11.18 5.77 -10.64
N LYS A 320 -11.81 6.75 -10.01
CA LYS A 320 -12.83 7.58 -10.65
C LYS A 320 -12.17 8.62 -11.57
N GLY A 321 -12.69 8.76 -12.79
CA GLY A 321 -12.16 9.69 -13.79
C GLY A 321 -10.91 9.17 -14.50
N GLU A 322 -10.24 10.08 -15.21
CA GLU A 322 -9.06 9.78 -16.01
C GLU A 322 -7.78 9.99 -15.19
N VAL A 323 -7.39 8.96 -14.44
CA VAL A 323 -6.14 8.97 -13.69
C VAL A 323 -5.01 8.45 -14.57
N ILE A 324 -4.06 9.33 -14.92
CA ILE A 324 -2.89 8.99 -15.74
C ILE A 324 -1.75 8.46 -14.87
N ASP A 325 -1.68 8.87 -13.60
CA ASP A 325 -0.59 8.48 -12.71
C ASP A 325 -0.83 7.11 -12.05
N PRO A 326 -0.11 6.03 -12.47
CA PRO A 326 -0.18 4.72 -11.84
C PRO A 326 0.30 4.66 -10.39
N THR A 327 0.87 5.73 -9.82
CA THR A 327 1.23 5.78 -8.39
C THR A 327 0.22 6.54 -7.54
N SER A 328 -0.90 7.00 -8.13
CA SER A 328 -1.92 7.73 -7.39
C SER A 328 -2.58 6.87 -6.30
N ASP A 329 -2.90 7.52 -5.17
CA ASP A 329 -3.67 6.96 -4.06
C ASP A 329 -5.20 6.96 -4.32
N ASN A 330 -5.65 7.50 -5.47
CA ASN A 330 -7.07 7.57 -5.83
C ASN A 330 -7.67 6.21 -6.24
N PHE A 331 -6.86 5.15 -6.24
CA PHE A 331 -7.26 3.82 -6.66
C PHE A 331 -7.81 3.00 -5.50
N GLU A 332 -9.01 2.49 -5.67
CA GLU A 332 -9.70 1.57 -4.77
C GLU A 332 -9.53 0.13 -5.26
N THR A 333 -9.22 -0.80 -4.34
CA THR A 333 -9.14 -2.22 -4.65
C THR A 333 -10.53 -2.81 -4.88
N VAL A 334 -10.74 -3.38 -6.07
CA VAL A 334 -12.02 -4.02 -6.46
C VAL A 334 -11.96 -5.53 -6.48
N TYR A 335 -10.77 -6.10 -6.64
CA TYR A 335 -10.56 -7.54 -6.60
C TYR A 335 -9.17 -7.86 -6.07
N LYS A 336 -9.09 -8.93 -5.27
CA LYS A 336 -7.86 -9.50 -4.74
C LYS A 336 -7.98 -11.02 -4.70
N GLY A 337 -7.16 -11.72 -5.47
CA GLY A 337 -7.20 -13.18 -5.53
C GLY A 337 -6.34 -13.76 -6.65
N PRO A 338 -6.36 -15.09 -6.83
CA PRO A 338 -5.50 -15.80 -7.78
C PRO A 338 -6.05 -15.83 -9.22
N GLU A 339 -7.33 -15.53 -9.43
CA GLU A 339 -7.92 -15.53 -10.77
C GLU A 339 -7.31 -14.45 -11.67
N THR A 340 -7.25 -14.73 -12.98
CA THR A 340 -6.74 -13.82 -14.02
C THR A 340 -7.83 -12.96 -14.66
N CYS A 341 -9.02 -12.96 -14.07
CA CYS A 341 -10.13 -12.12 -14.48
C CYS A 341 -11.02 -11.74 -13.29
N ALA A 342 -11.70 -10.61 -13.40
CA ALA A 342 -12.67 -10.18 -12.40
C ALA A 342 -13.69 -9.20 -12.98
N PHE A 343 -14.80 -9.07 -12.25
CA PHE A 343 -15.86 -8.11 -12.52
C PHE A 343 -15.65 -6.82 -11.74
N VAL A 344 -15.76 -5.69 -12.44
CA VAL A 344 -15.80 -4.35 -11.85
C VAL A 344 -17.24 -3.87 -11.90
N ARG A 345 -17.89 -3.75 -10.73
CA ARG A 345 -19.32 -3.46 -10.58
C ARG A 345 -19.60 -2.01 -10.17
N ASP A 346 -20.90 -1.67 -10.22
CA ASP A 346 -21.47 -0.38 -9.83
C ASP A 346 -20.83 0.79 -10.60
N ILE A 347 -20.77 0.67 -11.93
CA ILE A 347 -20.26 1.71 -12.82
C ILE A 347 -21.40 2.54 -13.39
N LEU A 348 -21.26 3.86 -13.33
CA LEU A 348 -22.21 4.78 -13.95
C LEU A 348 -22.00 4.85 -15.46
N VAL A 349 -23.11 4.92 -16.19
CA VAL A 349 -23.10 5.06 -17.65
C VAL A 349 -22.45 6.38 -18.04
N ASP A 350 -21.62 6.34 -19.08
CA ASP A 350 -20.86 7.48 -19.61
C ASP A 350 -19.85 8.14 -18.66
N GLU A 351 -19.57 7.54 -17.49
CA GLU A 351 -18.53 8.00 -16.59
C GLU A 351 -17.21 7.24 -16.84
N SER A 352 -16.12 7.98 -17.10
CA SER A 352 -14.79 7.40 -17.26
C SER A 352 -14.25 6.90 -15.92
N ILE A 353 -13.68 5.69 -15.92
CA ILE A 353 -12.91 5.12 -14.82
C ILE A 353 -11.54 4.68 -15.34
N THR A 354 -10.54 4.68 -14.46
CA THR A 354 -9.23 4.10 -14.74
C THR A 354 -9.05 2.78 -14.00
N LEU A 355 -8.62 1.74 -14.71
CA LEU A 355 -8.29 0.43 -14.15
C LEU A 355 -6.79 0.17 -14.18
N ARG A 356 -6.26 -0.47 -13.13
CA ARG A 356 -4.90 -1.00 -13.09
C ARG A 356 -4.86 -2.34 -12.38
N VAL A 357 -3.97 -3.24 -12.81
CA VAL A 357 -3.75 -4.54 -12.16
C VAL A 357 -2.30 -4.66 -11.71
N GLY A 358 -2.07 -5.31 -10.58
CA GLY A 358 -0.72 -5.52 -10.03
C GLY A 358 -0.61 -6.85 -9.32
N ILE A 359 0.61 -7.15 -8.91
CA ILE A 359 0.99 -8.33 -8.14
C ILE A 359 1.19 -7.89 -6.69
N GLN A 360 0.54 -8.57 -5.73
CA GLN A 360 0.62 -8.17 -4.32
C GLN A 360 2.05 -8.18 -3.76
N SER A 361 2.88 -9.15 -4.13
CA SER A 361 4.25 -9.29 -3.62
C SER A 361 5.22 -8.21 -4.13
N LEU A 362 4.88 -7.53 -5.22
CA LEU A 362 5.71 -6.52 -5.86
C LEU A 362 5.20 -5.11 -5.59
N GLU A 363 4.57 -4.90 -4.42
CA GLU A 363 3.98 -3.65 -3.94
C GLU A 363 4.55 -2.42 -4.69
N SER A 364 3.83 -1.93 -5.72
CA SER A 364 4.15 -0.82 -6.66
C SER A 364 4.36 -1.19 -8.14
N ALA A 365 4.50 -2.46 -8.52
CA ALA A 365 4.61 -2.89 -9.91
C ALA A 365 3.22 -3.05 -10.59
N TRP A 366 2.60 -1.92 -10.93
CA TRP A 366 1.29 -1.87 -11.59
C TRP A 366 1.39 -1.96 -13.12
N SER A 367 0.35 -2.49 -13.74
CA SER A 367 0.12 -2.42 -15.18
C SER A 367 -0.04 -0.98 -15.65
N GLN A 368 0.11 -0.75 -16.96
CA GLN A 368 -0.31 0.51 -17.56
C GLN A 368 -1.80 0.76 -17.26
N PRO A 369 -2.17 1.95 -16.74
CA PRO A 369 -3.56 2.26 -16.46
C PRO A 369 -4.40 2.28 -17.75
N ARG A 370 -5.61 1.71 -17.69
CA ARG A 370 -6.57 1.68 -18.79
C ARG A 370 -7.79 2.53 -18.43
N ILE A 371 -8.02 3.59 -19.20
CA ILE A 371 -9.22 4.42 -19.09
C ILE A 371 -10.33 3.75 -19.87
N VAL A 372 -11.47 3.51 -19.23
CA VAL A 372 -12.66 2.89 -19.82
C VAL A 372 -13.92 3.60 -19.38
N LYS A 373 -14.98 3.47 -20.19
CA LYS A 373 -16.33 3.95 -19.88
C LYS A 373 -17.33 2.94 -20.45
N THR A 374 -18.48 2.79 -19.83
CA THR A 374 -19.53 1.89 -20.32
C THR A 374 -20.67 2.71 -20.91
N GLN A 375 -21.13 2.30 -22.09
CA GLN A 375 -22.34 2.85 -22.71
C GLN A 375 -23.56 1.94 -22.50
N ILE A 376 -23.35 0.78 -21.89
CA ILE A 376 -24.41 -0.21 -21.68
C ILE A 376 -25.19 0.16 -20.41
N PRO A 377 -26.49 0.47 -20.53
CA PRO A 377 -27.31 0.80 -19.37
C PRO A 377 -27.47 -0.40 -18.43
N ASN A 378 -27.85 -0.12 -17.19
CA ASN A 378 -28.15 -1.16 -16.21
C ASN A 378 -29.37 -2.01 -16.64
N TYR A 379 -29.54 -3.18 -16.03
CA TYR A 379 -30.67 -4.10 -16.25
C TYR A 379 -32.03 -3.42 -16.00
N ARG A 380 -33.04 -3.81 -16.78
CA ARG A 380 -34.36 -3.17 -16.76
C ARG A 380 -35.51 -4.18 -16.85
N TRP A 381 -36.51 -3.95 -16.01
CA TRP A 381 -37.80 -4.64 -16.07
C TRP A 381 -38.66 -4.15 -17.24
N SER A 382 -39.58 -5.00 -17.71
CA SER A 382 -40.56 -4.67 -18.74
C SER A 382 -41.77 -3.93 -18.18
N ASN A 383 -42.12 -2.79 -18.77
CA ASN A 383 -43.26 -1.96 -18.32
C ASN A 383 -44.65 -2.49 -18.72
N ASN A 384 -44.73 -3.70 -19.27
CA ASN A 384 -45.96 -4.22 -19.87
C ASN A 384 -46.87 -4.97 -18.88
N ASN A 385 -46.37 -5.35 -17.70
CA ASN A 385 -47.14 -6.12 -16.73
C ASN A 385 -47.90 -5.21 -15.77
N LYS A 386 -49.24 -5.20 -15.85
CA LYS A 386 -50.13 -4.35 -15.04
C LYS A 386 -50.12 -4.67 -13.54
N ASN A 387 -49.56 -5.81 -13.18
CA ASN A 387 -49.53 -6.28 -11.80
C ASN A 387 -48.31 -5.79 -11.02
N TYR A 388 -47.37 -5.10 -11.69
CA TYR A 388 -46.16 -4.54 -11.08
C TYR A 388 -46.05 -3.05 -11.38
N ILE A 389 -45.54 -2.29 -10.42
CA ILE A 389 -45.07 -0.92 -10.61
C ILE A 389 -43.54 -0.97 -10.73
N ILE A 390 -43.00 -0.32 -11.76
CA ILE A 390 -41.57 -0.32 -12.06
C ILE A 390 -41.03 1.10 -11.93
N GLU A 391 -40.00 1.26 -11.12
CA GLU A 391 -39.31 2.53 -10.90
C GLU A 391 -37.80 2.32 -11.09
N ASN A 392 -37.27 2.76 -12.23
CA ASN A 392 -35.87 2.52 -12.62
C ASN A 392 -35.53 1.01 -12.69
N GLN A 393 -34.79 0.52 -11.68
CA GLN A 393 -34.32 -0.86 -11.53
C GLN A 393 -35.16 -1.67 -10.54
N THR A 394 -36.20 -1.07 -9.94
CA THR A 394 -37.05 -1.73 -8.94
C THR A 394 -38.38 -2.14 -9.54
N ALA A 395 -38.91 -3.25 -9.02
CA ALA A 395 -40.24 -3.75 -9.33
C ALA A 395 -40.99 -4.05 -8.01
N ARG A 396 -42.19 -3.48 -7.86
CA ARG A 396 -43.09 -3.73 -6.72
C ARG A 396 -44.36 -4.42 -7.20
N LYS A 397 -44.73 -5.51 -6.54
CA LYS A 397 -45.98 -6.25 -6.79
C LYS A 397 -47.16 -5.51 -6.18
N ILE A 398 -48.19 -5.19 -6.98
CA ILE A 398 -49.37 -4.40 -6.56
C ILE A 398 -50.71 -5.15 -6.70
N SER A 399 -50.70 -6.38 -7.18
CA SER A 399 -51.89 -7.22 -7.33
C SER A 399 -51.80 -8.46 -6.46
N ASP A 400 -52.93 -9.03 -6.10
CA ASP A 400 -52.96 -10.34 -5.43
C ASP A 400 -52.76 -11.52 -6.40
N ASN A 401 -53.10 -11.33 -7.68
CA ASN A 401 -52.92 -12.35 -8.72
C ASN A 401 -51.45 -12.75 -8.86
N THR A 402 -51.17 -14.03 -9.01
CA THR A 402 -49.84 -14.50 -9.40
C THR A 402 -49.56 -14.07 -10.83
N SER A 403 -48.42 -13.40 -11.07
CA SER A 403 -48.02 -13.02 -12.43
C SER A 403 -46.52 -12.90 -12.57
N THR A 404 -46.05 -13.12 -13.79
CA THR A 404 -44.64 -13.14 -14.16
C THR A 404 -44.23 -11.85 -14.84
N LEU A 405 -43.27 -11.15 -14.25
CA LEU A 405 -42.62 -9.98 -14.79
C LEU A 405 -41.29 -10.39 -15.41
N PHE A 406 -41.03 -9.97 -16.66
CA PHE A 406 -39.76 -10.21 -17.34
C PHE A 406 -38.93 -8.94 -17.45
N SER A 407 -37.64 -9.10 -17.76
CA SER A 407 -36.80 -8.04 -18.28
C SER A 407 -37.36 -7.46 -19.58
N HIS A 408 -36.98 -6.23 -19.90
CA HIS A 408 -37.46 -5.54 -21.10
C HIS A 408 -37.06 -6.28 -22.40
N GLU A 409 -35.87 -6.86 -22.38
CA GLU A 409 -35.19 -7.55 -23.49
C GLU A 409 -34.33 -8.70 -22.90
N PRO A 410 -33.79 -9.61 -23.72
CA PRO A 410 -32.84 -10.61 -23.24
C PRO A 410 -31.50 -9.92 -22.96
N GLN A 411 -31.28 -9.55 -21.70
CA GLN A 411 -30.15 -8.72 -21.26
C GLN A 411 -28.99 -9.52 -20.69
N ILE A 412 -29.19 -10.83 -20.47
CA ILE A 412 -28.23 -11.69 -19.78
C ILE A 412 -27.43 -12.52 -20.77
N ASP A 413 -26.14 -12.24 -20.88
CA ASP A 413 -25.18 -12.97 -21.69
C ASP A 413 -24.13 -13.63 -20.77
N SER A 414 -23.21 -14.36 -21.39
CA SER A 414 -21.99 -14.84 -20.79
C SER A 414 -21.08 -13.74 -20.23
N ASN A 415 -20.30 -14.13 -19.21
CA ASN A 415 -19.37 -13.29 -18.47
C ASN A 415 -20.09 -12.06 -17.92
N GLN A 416 -21.16 -12.28 -17.17
CA GLN A 416 -21.96 -11.26 -16.52
C GLN A 416 -22.26 -11.62 -15.09
N ILE A 417 -22.55 -10.59 -14.30
CA ILE A 417 -23.12 -10.71 -12.97
C ILE A 417 -24.47 -9.99 -12.98
N ILE A 418 -25.46 -10.60 -12.33
CA ILE A 418 -26.74 -9.96 -12.01
C ILE A 418 -27.07 -10.20 -10.54
N GLU A 419 -27.45 -9.14 -9.82
CA GLU A 419 -27.85 -9.16 -8.43
C GLU A 419 -29.34 -8.82 -8.29
N PHE A 420 -30.09 -9.69 -7.63
CA PHE A 420 -31.45 -9.42 -7.17
C PHE A 420 -31.42 -9.09 -5.68
N LYS A 421 -31.83 -7.87 -5.32
CA LYS A 421 -31.94 -7.44 -3.92
C LYS A 421 -33.41 -7.29 -3.54
N PHE A 422 -33.83 -8.03 -2.52
CA PHE A 422 -35.20 -7.97 -1.99
C PHE A 422 -35.33 -6.82 -0.99
N LEU A 423 -36.11 -5.82 -1.36
CA LEU A 423 -36.43 -4.64 -0.55
C LEU A 423 -37.66 -4.85 0.34
N GLU A 424 -38.57 -5.74 -0.06
CA GLU A 424 -39.69 -6.27 0.73
C GLU A 424 -39.91 -7.73 0.30
N ALA A 425 -40.16 -8.62 1.26
CA ALA A 425 -40.43 -10.04 1.02
C ALA A 425 -41.45 -10.58 2.04
N SER A 426 -42.36 -11.44 1.59
CA SER A 426 -43.38 -12.05 2.45
C SER A 426 -42.88 -13.35 3.08
N GLU A 427 -42.73 -13.35 4.41
CA GLU A 427 -42.28 -14.53 5.17
C GLU A 427 -43.37 -15.61 5.33
N SER A 428 -44.64 -15.26 5.12
CA SER A 428 -45.80 -16.13 5.39
C SER A 428 -46.30 -16.93 4.18
N GLU A 429 -45.79 -16.66 2.97
CA GLU A 429 -46.23 -17.36 1.75
C GLU A 429 -45.25 -18.49 1.43
N ASN A 430 -45.61 -19.72 1.80
CA ASN A 430 -44.90 -20.92 1.37
C ASN A 430 -45.33 -21.30 -0.06
N ASN A 431 -45.02 -20.44 -1.02
CA ASN A 431 -45.21 -20.70 -2.45
C ASN A 431 -43.88 -21.08 -3.09
N ASP A 432 -43.91 -21.94 -4.12
CA ASP A 432 -42.71 -22.28 -4.89
C ASP A 432 -42.41 -21.21 -5.98
N GLU A 433 -42.86 -19.96 -5.76
CA GLU A 433 -42.73 -18.83 -6.68
C GLU A 433 -41.44 -18.05 -6.40
N GLY A 434 -40.89 -17.32 -7.37
CA GLY A 434 -39.58 -16.70 -7.20
C GLY A 434 -39.02 -15.99 -8.43
N ILE A 435 -37.68 -15.95 -8.53
CA ILE A 435 -36.94 -15.32 -9.62
C ILE A 435 -36.34 -16.37 -10.54
N ALA A 436 -36.13 -16.02 -11.81
CA ALA A 436 -35.54 -16.95 -12.77
C ALA A 436 -34.72 -16.25 -13.85
N LEU A 437 -33.80 -17.01 -14.45
CA LEU A 437 -33.22 -16.74 -15.77
C LEU A 437 -33.93 -17.64 -16.78
N VAL A 438 -34.35 -17.10 -17.93
CA VAL A 438 -35.18 -17.83 -18.91
C VAL A 438 -34.78 -17.52 -20.35
N VAL A 439 -34.92 -18.50 -21.24
CA VAL A 439 -34.64 -18.32 -22.69
C VAL A 439 -35.70 -17.44 -23.34
N ASP A 440 -36.97 -17.87 -23.29
CA ASP A 440 -38.07 -17.17 -23.96
C ASP A 440 -39.22 -16.83 -23.00
N PRO A 441 -39.77 -15.61 -23.02
CA PRO A 441 -40.92 -15.24 -22.18
C PRO A 441 -42.23 -15.85 -22.72
N LYS A 442 -43.02 -16.52 -21.87
CA LYS A 442 -44.34 -17.09 -22.24
C LYS A 442 -45.54 -16.27 -21.72
N GLY A 443 -45.34 -14.97 -21.50
CA GLY A 443 -46.37 -14.04 -21.03
C GLY A 443 -46.59 -14.06 -19.51
N ASP A 444 -47.57 -13.28 -19.04
CA ASP A 444 -47.78 -12.99 -17.61
C ASP A 444 -48.12 -14.23 -16.77
N ASP A 445 -48.61 -15.31 -17.37
CA ASP A 445 -49.00 -16.55 -16.70
C ASP A 445 -47.89 -17.64 -16.71
N ASP A 446 -46.68 -17.32 -17.20
CA ASP A 446 -45.56 -18.27 -17.30
C ASP A 446 -45.13 -18.83 -15.92
N ASN A 447 -45.14 -20.15 -15.75
CA ASN A 447 -44.87 -20.85 -14.49
C ASN A 447 -43.38 -20.82 -14.06
N LEU A 448 -42.43 -20.39 -14.92
CA LEU A 448 -40.97 -20.38 -14.67
C LEU A 448 -40.30 -21.74 -14.34
N ARG A 449 -41.02 -22.72 -13.76
CA ARG A 449 -40.60 -24.11 -13.53
C ARG A 449 -40.79 -24.93 -14.80
N ARG A 450 -39.94 -24.69 -15.79
CA ARG A 450 -40.02 -25.30 -17.11
C ARG A 450 -38.66 -25.46 -17.75
N ASP A 451 -38.64 -26.18 -18.86
CA ASP A 451 -37.48 -26.26 -19.74
C ASP A 451 -37.03 -24.87 -20.22
N GLY A 452 -35.71 -24.67 -20.31
CA GLY A 452 -35.09 -23.39 -20.64
C GLY A 452 -35.23 -22.33 -19.56
N ALA A 453 -35.29 -22.73 -18.28
CA ALA A 453 -35.34 -21.83 -17.14
C ALA A 453 -34.50 -22.32 -15.95
N LEU A 454 -33.78 -21.40 -15.31
CA LEU A 454 -33.13 -21.57 -14.01
C LEU A 454 -33.84 -20.68 -12.99
N MET A 455 -34.63 -21.29 -12.11
CA MET A 455 -35.47 -20.60 -11.14
C MET A 455 -35.00 -20.85 -9.70
N ILE A 456 -35.09 -19.81 -8.88
CA ILE A 456 -34.93 -19.87 -7.43
C ILE A 456 -36.23 -19.38 -6.80
N SER A 457 -36.87 -20.26 -6.06
CA SER A 457 -38.11 -19.97 -5.34
C SER A 457 -37.85 -19.21 -4.03
N SER A 458 -38.92 -18.62 -3.47
CA SER A 458 -38.91 -17.85 -2.22
C SER A 458 -38.43 -18.66 -1.00
N ASN A 459 -38.62 -19.98 -1.00
CA ASN A 459 -38.14 -20.89 0.04
C ASN A 459 -36.70 -21.39 -0.20
N GLY A 460 -36.05 -20.96 -1.28
CA GLY A 460 -34.67 -21.29 -1.60
C GLY A 460 -34.48 -22.57 -2.41
N LYS A 461 -35.56 -23.25 -2.86
CA LYS A 461 -35.44 -24.36 -3.83
C LYS A 461 -35.01 -23.83 -5.19
N ILE A 462 -34.18 -24.63 -5.85
CA ILE A 462 -33.62 -24.33 -7.17
C ILE A 462 -34.22 -25.31 -8.19
N PHE A 463 -34.72 -24.78 -9.29
CA PHE A 463 -35.21 -25.56 -10.43
C PHE A 463 -34.36 -25.21 -11.65
N MET A 464 -33.88 -26.21 -12.38
CA MET A 464 -33.17 -25.99 -13.64
C MET A 464 -33.79 -26.90 -14.68
N ASP A 465 -34.25 -26.31 -15.77
CA ASP A 465 -35.01 -26.96 -16.84
C ASP A 465 -36.25 -27.70 -16.34
N GLY A 466 -36.88 -27.14 -15.30
CA GLY A 466 -38.08 -27.69 -14.65
C GLY A 466 -37.80 -28.69 -13.53
N ASP A 467 -36.59 -29.24 -13.45
CA ASP A 467 -36.22 -30.23 -12.43
C ASP A 467 -35.72 -29.57 -11.14
N GLU A 468 -36.29 -29.99 -10.00
CA GLU A 468 -35.83 -29.57 -8.67
C GLU A 468 -34.43 -30.13 -8.37
N LYS A 469 -33.53 -29.26 -7.92
CA LYS A 469 -32.19 -29.65 -7.47
C LYS A 469 -32.19 -29.92 -5.97
N LEU A 470 -31.31 -30.83 -5.56
CA LEU A 470 -31.18 -31.27 -4.17
C LEU A 470 -30.68 -30.15 -3.24
N MET A 471 -29.84 -29.26 -3.76
CA MET A 471 -29.28 -28.16 -2.97
C MET A 471 -30.30 -27.02 -2.87
N GLN A 472 -30.40 -26.45 -1.68
CA GLN A 472 -31.30 -25.33 -1.38
C GLN A 472 -30.52 -24.16 -0.81
N LEU A 473 -30.87 -22.97 -1.29
CA LEU A 473 -30.39 -21.69 -0.77
C LEU A 473 -31.21 -21.28 0.47
N PRO A 474 -30.75 -20.28 1.23
CA PRO A 474 -31.54 -19.70 2.30
C PRO A 474 -32.87 -19.13 1.77
N GLN A 475 -33.89 -19.14 2.63
CA GLN A 475 -35.19 -18.54 2.32
C GLN A 475 -35.05 -17.03 2.11
N ILE A 476 -35.77 -16.49 1.13
CA ILE A 476 -35.78 -15.06 0.80
C ILE A 476 -36.49 -14.27 1.90
N LYS A 477 -35.80 -13.26 2.41
CA LYS A 477 -36.29 -12.33 3.43
C LYS A 477 -35.98 -10.89 3.03
N LEU A 478 -36.44 -9.95 3.84
CA LEU A 478 -36.08 -8.55 3.72
C LEU A 478 -34.54 -8.39 3.70
N GLY A 479 -34.01 -7.79 2.64
CA GLY A 479 -32.58 -7.53 2.49
C GLY A 479 -31.79 -8.67 1.84
N THR A 480 -32.41 -9.83 1.58
CA THR A 480 -31.74 -10.95 0.89
C THR A 480 -31.23 -10.50 -0.47
N LYS A 481 -30.03 -10.98 -0.81
CA LYS A 481 -29.38 -10.77 -2.09
C LYS A 481 -29.13 -12.11 -2.76
N ILE A 482 -29.55 -12.23 -4.00
CA ILE A 482 -29.25 -13.40 -4.83
C ILE A 482 -28.41 -12.92 -6.00
N ILE A 483 -27.18 -13.41 -6.09
CA ILE A 483 -26.20 -13.01 -7.10
C ILE A 483 -25.96 -14.19 -8.02
N PHE A 484 -26.18 -13.99 -9.32
CA PHE A 484 -25.80 -14.94 -10.35
C PHE A 484 -24.51 -14.46 -11.00
N THR A 485 -23.45 -15.27 -10.94
CA THR A 485 -22.22 -15.07 -11.71
C THR A 485 -22.20 -16.08 -12.84
N ILE A 486 -22.25 -15.58 -14.08
CA ILE A 486 -22.46 -16.37 -15.30
C ILE A 486 -21.17 -16.34 -16.12
N MET A 487 -20.54 -17.48 -16.32
CA MET A 487 -19.26 -17.62 -17.01
C MET A 487 -19.39 -18.57 -18.20
N ARG A 488 -18.90 -18.17 -19.38
CA ARG A 488 -18.83 -19.10 -20.53
C ARG A 488 -17.70 -20.09 -20.30
N LYS A 489 -18.02 -21.40 -20.27
CA LYS A 489 -17.01 -22.46 -20.18
C LYS A 489 -16.68 -23.04 -21.56
N ARG A 490 -17.72 -23.25 -22.39
CA ARG A 490 -17.67 -23.68 -23.79
C ARG A 490 -18.82 -23.02 -24.55
N ASP A 491 -18.83 -23.11 -25.87
CA ASP A 491 -19.84 -22.43 -26.72
C ASP A 491 -21.28 -22.68 -26.27
N GLU A 492 -21.62 -23.89 -25.81
CA GLU A 492 -23.00 -24.26 -25.41
C GLU A 492 -23.25 -24.30 -23.90
N TYR A 493 -22.22 -24.13 -23.05
CA TYR A 493 -22.33 -24.32 -21.60
C TYR A 493 -21.96 -23.06 -20.81
N LEU A 494 -22.93 -22.60 -20.02
CA LEU A 494 -22.74 -21.58 -18.99
C LEU A 494 -22.47 -22.24 -17.65
N ARG A 495 -21.44 -21.76 -16.95
CA ARG A 495 -21.26 -22.04 -15.53
C ARG A 495 -21.91 -20.92 -14.74
N ILE A 496 -22.90 -21.25 -13.93
CA ILE A 496 -23.65 -20.31 -13.11
C ILE A 496 -23.33 -20.60 -11.66
N ASN A 497 -22.64 -19.66 -11.01
CA ASN A 497 -22.50 -19.63 -9.56
C ASN A 497 -23.62 -18.74 -8.99
N ILE A 498 -24.39 -19.29 -8.07
CA ILE A 498 -25.52 -18.64 -7.42
C ILE A 498 -25.16 -18.46 -5.94
N GLU A 499 -25.06 -17.21 -5.51
CA GLU A 499 -24.71 -16.85 -4.13
C GLU A 499 -25.92 -16.21 -3.46
N CYS A 500 -26.24 -16.68 -2.25
CA CYS A 500 -27.29 -16.14 -1.41
C CYS A 500 -26.86 -16.24 0.06
N ASP A 501 -26.70 -15.09 0.71
CA ASP A 501 -26.18 -14.95 2.07
C ASP A 501 -24.84 -15.71 2.29
N ASP A 502 -24.83 -16.76 3.11
CA ASP A 502 -23.65 -17.57 3.45
C ASP A 502 -23.53 -18.85 2.60
N LYS A 503 -24.40 -19.04 1.61
CA LYS A 503 -24.40 -20.22 0.74
C LYS A 503 -24.13 -19.85 -0.71
N ALA A 504 -23.37 -20.73 -1.38
CA ALA A 504 -23.13 -20.67 -2.80
C ALA A 504 -23.31 -22.06 -3.42
N VAL A 505 -23.87 -22.10 -4.63
CA VAL A 505 -24.02 -23.32 -5.43
C VAL A 505 -23.61 -23.05 -6.85
N THR A 506 -23.03 -24.03 -7.52
CA THR A 506 -22.58 -23.89 -8.91
C THR A 506 -23.19 -24.97 -9.77
N TYR A 507 -23.74 -24.56 -10.92
CA TYR A 507 -24.29 -25.46 -11.91
C TYR A 507 -23.71 -25.15 -13.30
N ASP A 508 -23.53 -26.20 -14.11
CA ASP A 508 -23.26 -26.07 -15.53
C ASP A 508 -24.61 -26.23 -16.25
N TRP A 509 -25.06 -25.18 -16.96
CA TRP A 509 -26.35 -25.14 -17.67
C TRP A 509 -26.11 -25.03 -19.18
N SER A 510 -26.75 -25.92 -19.95
CA SER A 510 -26.67 -25.97 -21.40
C SER A 510 -27.79 -25.12 -21.98
N VAL A 511 -27.49 -23.88 -22.38
CA VAL A 511 -28.51 -22.92 -22.80
C VAL A 511 -27.95 -21.90 -23.77
N GLU A 512 -28.78 -21.47 -24.72
CA GLU A 512 -28.47 -20.38 -25.64
C GLU A 512 -28.62 -19.01 -24.95
N THR A 513 -27.73 -18.08 -25.30
CA THR A 513 -27.71 -16.69 -24.81
C THR A 513 -27.98 -15.74 -25.97
N PRO A 514 -28.59 -14.56 -25.72
CA PRO A 514 -28.89 -13.96 -24.41
C PRO A 514 -30.21 -14.46 -23.77
N LEU A 515 -30.30 -14.37 -22.44
CA LEU A 515 -31.44 -14.76 -21.61
C LEU A 515 -32.20 -13.55 -21.06
N TYR A 516 -33.47 -13.75 -20.76
CA TYR A 516 -34.25 -12.84 -19.93
C TYR A 516 -34.07 -13.18 -18.45
N PHE A 517 -34.29 -12.20 -17.58
CA PHE A 517 -34.56 -12.47 -16.18
C PHE A 517 -36.04 -12.22 -15.87
N ALA A 518 -36.57 -12.94 -14.88
CA ALA A 518 -37.97 -12.90 -14.53
C ALA A 518 -38.19 -12.95 -13.01
N ALA A 519 -39.33 -12.42 -12.59
CA ALA A 519 -39.84 -12.49 -11.23
C ALA A 519 -41.31 -12.86 -11.27
N ARG A 520 -41.69 -13.88 -10.51
CA ARG A 520 -43.07 -14.36 -10.39
C ARG A 520 -43.43 -14.44 -8.92
N PHE A 521 -44.46 -13.71 -8.53
CA PHE A 521 -44.92 -13.64 -7.14
C PHE A 521 -46.44 -13.45 -7.08
N SER A 522 -47.02 -13.81 -5.94
CA SER A 522 -48.41 -13.53 -5.53
C SER A 522 -48.45 -12.51 -4.41
N GLY A 523 -49.63 -11.91 -4.19
CA GLY A 523 -49.90 -11.05 -3.04
C GLY A 523 -49.52 -9.58 -3.22
N ASN A 524 -50.47 -8.71 -2.94
CA ASN A 524 -50.33 -7.26 -3.08
C ASN A 524 -49.37 -6.67 -2.03
N ASN A 525 -48.42 -5.84 -2.46
CA ASN A 525 -47.43 -5.13 -1.62
C ASN A 525 -46.64 -6.06 -0.69
N LYS A 526 -46.40 -7.29 -1.14
CA LYS A 526 -45.60 -8.29 -0.42
C LYS A 526 -44.19 -8.46 -0.96
N TRP A 527 -43.96 -8.02 -2.20
CA TRP A 527 -42.72 -8.24 -2.92
C TRP A 527 -42.27 -6.95 -3.58
N HIS A 528 -41.06 -6.53 -3.24
CA HIS A 528 -40.38 -5.39 -3.84
C HIS A 528 -38.92 -5.78 -4.02
N LEU A 529 -38.42 -5.76 -5.26
CA LEU A 529 -37.07 -6.17 -5.59
C LEU A 529 -36.38 -5.20 -6.53
N MET A 530 -35.07 -5.13 -6.44
CA MET A 530 -34.18 -4.34 -7.29
C MET A 530 -33.26 -5.28 -8.07
N VAL A 531 -33.03 -4.98 -9.35
CA VAL A 531 -32.05 -5.67 -10.20
C VAL A 531 -30.81 -4.78 -10.40
N LYS A 532 -29.62 -5.38 -10.36
CA LYS A 532 -28.33 -4.68 -10.50
C LYS A 532 -27.31 -5.46 -11.30
#